data_AF-A0A073IVG4-F1
#
_entry.id   AF-A0A073IVG4-F1
#
_cell.length_a   1.000
_cell.length_b   1.000
_cell.length_c   1.000
_cell.angle_alpha   90.00
_cell.angle_beta   90.00
_cell.angle_gamma   90.00
#
_symmetry.space_group_name_H-M   'P 1'
#
loop_
_entity.id
_entity.type
_entity.pdbx_description
1 polymer ?
#
loop_
_entity_poly.entity_id
_entity_poly.type
_entity_poly.pdbx_seq_one_letter_code
_entity_poly.pdbx_strand_id
1 'polypeptide(L)'
;MSASVAHRAKVPERLVLVYSAVFLICLIVAPLLANIRGWKPAALFFAVAAVYGVFGAVSFAQIQIALSQVREAEPAYQDTYYVVSHGHFLWNIGIAMAVFGAITWIQTRFGAMLYPALTKILFWVLHVALVGSTSFKGVLAFVLPKPRRYIDYPEFMEIYFLINAWSGLVSQAALVGLLCLLLWSVTAKWLARSR
;
A
#
# COMPACT_ATOMS: atom_id res chain seq x y z
N MET A 1 35.28 21.77 14.33
CA MET A 1 35.14 20.69 13.32
C MET A 1 33.68 20.20 13.21
N SER A 2 32.68 21.10 13.34
CA SER A 2 31.24 20.73 13.41
C SER A 2 30.36 21.36 12.33
N ALA A 3 30.90 22.19 11.44
CA ALA A 3 30.12 22.86 10.39
C ALA A 3 30.06 22.08 9.05
N SER A 4 30.87 21.02 8.90
CA SER A 4 31.04 20.30 7.62
C SER A 4 30.03 19.17 7.39
N VAL A 5 29.28 18.73 8.41
CA VAL A 5 28.41 17.53 8.31
C VAL A 5 26.96 17.91 7.97
N ALA A 6 26.54 19.14 8.28
CA ALA A 6 25.17 19.63 8.04
C ALA A 6 24.80 19.82 6.55
N HIS A 7 25.77 19.69 5.63
CA HIS A 7 25.55 19.86 4.18
C HIS A 7 25.37 18.51 3.44
N ARG A 8 25.41 17.35 4.10
CA ARG A 8 25.28 16.06 3.40
C ARG A 8 23.85 15.51 3.43
N ALA A 9 23.32 15.38 2.21
CA ALA A 9 22.12 14.63 1.82
C ALA A 9 20.75 15.17 2.30
N LYS A 10 20.45 16.44 1.99
CA LYS A 10 19.04 16.79 1.74
C LYS A 10 18.63 16.13 0.43
N VAL A 11 17.86 15.04 0.50
CA VAL A 11 17.15 14.54 -0.68
C VAL A 11 16.31 15.71 -1.21
N PRO A 12 16.43 16.08 -2.49
CA PRO A 12 15.71 17.24 -3.01
C PRO A 12 14.21 17.00 -2.84
N GLU A 13 13.53 17.87 -2.08
CA GLU A 13 12.09 17.76 -1.77
C GLU A 13 11.24 17.59 -3.03
N ARG A 14 11.67 18.22 -4.12
CA ARG A 14 11.09 18.07 -5.46
C ARG A 14 11.07 16.62 -5.96
N LEU A 15 12.11 15.84 -5.71
CA LEU A 15 12.20 14.44 -6.15
C LEU A 15 11.22 13.55 -5.39
N VAL A 16 11.06 13.77 -4.09
CA VAL A 16 10.10 13.04 -3.25
C VAL A 16 8.66 13.38 -3.64
N LEU A 17 8.40 14.66 -3.93
CA LEU A 17 7.10 15.12 -4.41
C LEU A 17 6.76 14.49 -5.77
N VAL A 18 7.71 14.50 -6.72
CA VAL A 18 7.52 13.89 -8.04
C VAL A 18 7.30 12.38 -7.91
N TYR A 19 8.09 11.68 -7.09
CA TYR A 19 7.90 10.25 -6.85
C TYR A 19 6.51 9.94 -6.29
N SER A 20 6.08 10.67 -5.26
CA SER A 20 4.78 10.48 -4.61
C SER A 20 3.61 10.80 -5.55
N ALA A 21 3.73 11.87 -6.34
CA ALA A 21 2.72 12.24 -7.33
C ALA A 21 2.61 11.18 -8.44
N VAL A 22 3.73 10.72 -8.99
CA VAL A 22 3.76 9.67 -10.02
C VAL A 22 3.18 8.37 -9.46
N PHE A 23 3.53 7.99 -8.23
CA PHE A 23 2.99 6.82 -7.56
C PHE A 23 1.46 6.87 -7.43
N LEU A 24 0.91 7.99 -6.94
CA LEU A 24 -0.54 8.18 -6.81
C LEU A 24 -1.25 8.17 -8.16
N ILE A 25 -0.67 8.82 -9.18
CA ILE A 25 -1.20 8.80 -10.54
C ILE A 25 -1.24 7.35 -11.07
N CYS A 26 -0.16 6.58 -10.90
CA CYS A 26 -0.12 5.18 -11.31
C CYS A 26 -1.16 4.33 -10.58
N LEU A 27 -1.37 4.54 -9.28
CA LEU A 27 -2.36 3.82 -8.48
C LEU A 27 -3.81 4.12 -8.88
N ILE A 28 -4.07 5.28 -9.49
CA ILE A 28 -5.40 5.63 -10.01
C ILE A 28 -5.55 5.09 -11.43
N VAL A 29 -4.59 5.41 -12.31
CA VAL A 29 -4.67 5.14 -13.74
C VAL A 29 -4.64 3.64 -14.05
N ALA A 30 -3.77 2.86 -13.39
CA ALA A 30 -3.61 1.44 -13.70
C ALA A 30 -4.89 0.61 -13.50
N PRO A 31 -5.54 0.61 -12.32
CA PRO A 31 -6.78 -0.13 -12.12
C PRO A 31 -7.96 0.47 -12.90
N LEU A 32 -7.97 1.80 -13.10
CA LEU A 32 -9.04 2.45 -13.86
C LEU A 32 -9.01 2.02 -15.32
N LEU A 33 -7.83 2.01 -15.93
CA LEU A 33 -7.64 1.57 -17.32
C LEU A 33 -8.04 0.10 -17.50
N ALA A 34 -7.66 -0.77 -16.55
CA ALA A 34 -8.06 -2.17 -16.56
C ALA A 34 -9.59 -2.34 -16.42
N ASN A 35 -10.25 -1.47 -15.64
CA ASN A 35 -11.70 -1.51 -15.48
C ASN A 35 -12.43 -1.01 -16.73
N ILE A 36 -11.98 0.09 -17.34
CA ILE A 36 -12.55 0.64 -18.60
C ILE A 36 -12.40 -0.33 -19.75
N ARG A 37 -11.27 -1.06 -19.83
CA ARG A 37 -11.07 -2.13 -20.82
C ARG A 37 -11.90 -3.39 -20.57
N GLY A 38 -12.73 -3.41 -19.52
CA GLY A 38 -13.61 -4.54 -19.21
C GLY A 38 -12.86 -5.78 -18.75
N TRP A 39 -11.64 -5.66 -18.22
CA TRP A 39 -10.85 -6.81 -17.82
C TRP A 39 -11.47 -7.60 -16.67
N LYS A 40 -11.06 -8.87 -16.55
CA LYS A 40 -11.48 -9.76 -15.45
C LYS A 40 -11.03 -9.17 -14.10
N PRO A 41 -11.74 -9.45 -13.00
CA PRO A 41 -11.42 -8.90 -11.67
C PRO A 41 -9.96 -9.16 -11.25
N ALA A 42 -9.41 -10.32 -11.57
CA ALA A 42 -8.02 -10.67 -11.27
C ALA A 42 -6.98 -9.69 -11.86
N ALA A 43 -7.27 -9.13 -13.04
CA ALA A 43 -6.34 -8.20 -13.69
C ALA A 43 -6.25 -6.86 -12.93
N LEU A 44 -7.31 -6.45 -12.22
CA LEU A 44 -7.29 -5.26 -11.37
C LEU A 44 -6.33 -5.42 -10.20
N PHE A 45 -6.40 -6.57 -9.51
CA PHE A 45 -5.49 -6.92 -8.43
C PHE A 45 -4.04 -6.98 -8.90
N PHE A 46 -3.76 -7.62 -10.04
CA PHE A 46 -2.40 -7.69 -10.58
C PHE A 46 -1.87 -6.34 -11.06
N ALA A 47 -2.70 -5.49 -11.67
CA ALA A 47 -2.29 -4.15 -12.09
C ALA A 47 -1.84 -3.31 -10.88
N VAL A 48 -2.62 -3.35 -9.79
CA VAL A 48 -2.28 -2.66 -8.54
C VAL A 48 -1.07 -3.29 -7.86
N ALA A 49 -0.99 -4.62 -7.80
CA ALA A 49 0.15 -5.34 -7.24
C ALA A 49 1.46 -4.98 -7.96
N ALA A 50 1.44 -4.85 -9.29
CA ALA A 50 2.60 -4.44 -10.07
C ALA A 50 3.06 -3.02 -9.71
N VAL A 51 2.12 -2.07 -9.56
CA VAL A 51 2.45 -0.70 -9.13
C VAL A 51 3.06 -0.71 -7.74
N TYR A 52 2.42 -1.33 -6.75
CA TYR A 52 2.99 -1.42 -5.40
C TYR A 52 4.33 -2.17 -5.35
N GLY A 53 4.50 -3.21 -6.18
CA GLY A 53 5.75 -3.97 -6.26
C GLY A 53 6.91 -3.16 -6.84
N VAL A 54 6.69 -2.44 -7.95
CA VAL A 54 7.72 -1.61 -8.58
C VAL A 54 8.12 -0.46 -7.67
N PHE A 55 7.16 0.30 -7.16
CA PHE A 55 7.44 1.43 -6.27
C PHE A 55 7.95 0.95 -4.90
N GLY A 56 7.44 -0.17 -4.38
CA GLY A 56 7.95 -0.80 -3.17
C GLY A 56 9.41 -1.24 -3.30
N ALA A 57 9.79 -1.84 -4.43
CA ALA A 57 11.18 -2.22 -4.72
C ALA A 57 12.11 -1.01 -4.75
N VAL A 58 11.69 0.04 -5.47
CA VAL A 58 12.47 1.28 -5.60
C VAL A 58 12.64 1.94 -4.25
N SER A 59 11.58 2.08 -3.46
CA SER A 59 11.65 2.64 -2.10
C SER A 59 12.51 1.78 -1.17
N PHE A 60 12.40 0.46 -1.23
CA PHE A 60 13.22 -0.44 -0.40
C PHE A 60 14.71 -0.34 -0.75
N ALA A 61 15.04 -0.30 -2.04
CA ALA A 61 16.41 -0.11 -2.52
C ALA A 61 16.98 1.26 -2.10
N GLN A 62 16.18 2.33 -2.24
CA GLN A 62 16.58 3.67 -1.82
C GLN A 62 16.87 3.74 -0.32
N ILE A 63 16.03 3.11 0.51
CA ILE A 63 16.23 3.06 1.96
C ILE A 63 17.52 2.29 2.31
N GLN A 64 17.75 1.13 1.70
CA GLN A 64 18.96 0.33 1.94
C GLN A 64 20.24 1.10 1.58
N ILE A 65 20.24 1.81 0.44
CA ILE A 65 21.36 2.64 0.00
C ILE A 65 21.56 3.82 0.95
N ALA A 66 20.48 4.54 1.29
CA ALA A 66 20.55 5.67 2.23
C ALA A 66 21.05 5.24 3.62
N LEU A 67 20.57 4.10 4.12
CA LEU A 67 21.02 3.52 5.38
C LEU A 67 22.48 3.14 5.36
N SER A 68 22.98 2.55 4.27
CA SER A 68 24.40 2.18 4.18
C SER A 68 25.32 3.38 4.34
N GLN A 69 24.89 4.56 3.86
CA GLN A 69 25.62 5.83 3.97
C GLN A 69 25.52 6.45 5.37
N VAL A 70 24.36 6.32 6.04
CA VAL A 70 24.09 6.92 7.37
C VAL A 70 24.57 6.02 8.52
N ARG A 71 24.57 4.70 8.34
CA ARG A 71 25.03 3.70 9.30
C ARG A 71 26.51 3.86 9.68
N GLU A 72 27.32 4.42 8.79
CA GLU A 72 28.72 4.75 9.06
C GLU A 72 28.87 6.09 9.83
N ALA A 73 27.85 6.95 9.80
CA ALA A 73 27.91 8.30 10.34
C ALA A 73 27.28 8.44 11.74
N GLU A 74 26.11 7.84 12.01
CA GLU A 74 25.43 7.97 13.32
C GLU A 74 24.58 6.72 13.70
N PRO A 75 24.95 5.96 14.76
CA PRO A 75 24.21 4.78 15.23
C PRO A 75 22.78 5.05 15.71
N ALA A 76 22.46 6.27 16.14
CA ALA A 76 21.17 6.64 16.71
C ALA A 76 20.01 6.65 15.70
N TYR A 77 20.29 6.64 14.39
CA TYR A 77 19.26 6.61 13.34
C TYR A 77 18.76 5.20 13.00
N GLN A 78 19.45 4.15 13.49
CA GLN A 78 19.11 2.76 13.21
C GLN A 78 17.71 2.37 13.76
N ASP A 79 17.27 3.02 14.83
CA ASP A 79 15.98 2.76 15.50
C ASP A 79 14.88 3.75 15.10
N THR A 80 14.98 4.39 13.93
CA THR A 80 13.90 5.25 13.43
C THR A 80 12.89 4.46 12.62
N TYR A 81 11.60 4.59 12.97
CA TYR A 81 10.45 4.02 12.23
C TYR A 81 10.49 4.32 10.72
N TYR A 82 11.18 5.39 10.33
CA TYR A 82 11.29 5.86 8.95
C TYR A 82 11.93 4.82 8.02
N VAL A 83 12.92 4.11 8.53
CA VAL A 83 13.75 3.19 7.75
C VAL A 83 13.02 1.87 7.50
N VAL A 84 12.43 1.28 8.54
CA VAL A 84 11.82 -0.04 8.43
C VAL A 84 10.38 0.05 7.90
N SER A 85 9.62 1.08 8.25
CA SER A 85 8.18 1.09 7.94
C SER A 85 7.83 1.46 6.50
N HIS A 86 8.63 2.30 5.82
CA HIS A 86 8.23 2.89 4.54
C HIS A 86 8.35 1.89 3.36
N GLY A 87 9.43 1.12 3.29
CA GLY A 87 9.64 0.14 2.22
C GLY A 87 8.81 -1.14 2.39
N HIS A 88 8.74 -1.67 3.62
CA HIS A 88 7.99 -2.90 3.89
C HIS A 88 6.48 -2.73 3.72
N PHE A 89 5.92 -1.54 3.97
CA PHE A 89 4.47 -1.34 3.85
C PHE A 89 3.98 -1.41 2.41
N LEU A 90 4.64 -0.74 1.46
CA LEU A 90 4.28 -0.80 0.04
C LEU A 90 4.45 -2.23 -0.50
N TRP A 91 5.54 -2.90 -0.10
CA TRP A 91 5.81 -4.28 -0.49
C TRP A 91 4.74 -5.26 0.01
N ASN A 92 4.35 -5.13 1.29
CA ASN A 92 3.33 -6.00 1.89
C ASN A 92 1.95 -5.81 1.23
N ILE A 93 1.57 -4.58 0.90
CA ILE A 93 0.33 -4.31 0.15
C ILE A 93 0.42 -4.92 -1.26
N GLY A 94 1.57 -4.79 -1.93
CA GLY A 94 1.80 -5.39 -3.24
C GLY A 94 1.66 -6.91 -3.23
N ILE A 95 2.26 -7.59 -2.24
CA ILE A 95 2.11 -9.04 -2.06
C ILE A 95 0.66 -9.40 -1.79
N ALA A 96 -0.01 -8.71 -0.87
CA ALA A 96 -1.42 -9.01 -0.55
C ALA A 96 -2.30 -8.92 -1.81
N MET A 97 -2.12 -7.87 -2.61
CA MET A 97 -2.83 -7.70 -3.88
C MET A 97 -2.49 -8.79 -4.90
N ALA A 98 -1.22 -9.22 -4.98
CA ALA A 98 -0.82 -10.34 -5.83
C ALA A 98 -1.49 -11.66 -5.42
N VAL A 99 -1.60 -11.92 -4.10
CA VAL A 99 -2.28 -13.11 -3.57
C VAL A 99 -3.76 -13.09 -3.91
N PHE A 100 -4.46 -11.97 -3.70
CA PHE A 100 -5.87 -11.85 -4.10
C PHE A 100 -6.06 -11.94 -5.63
N GLY A 101 -5.12 -11.41 -6.41
CA GLY A 101 -5.06 -11.58 -7.86
C GLY A 101 -4.92 -13.05 -8.26
N ALA A 102 -4.04 -13.80 -7.60
CA ALA A 102 -3.85 -15.23 -7.85
C ALA A 102 -5.10 -16.03 -7.49
N ILE A 103 -5.72 -15.78 -6.33
CA ILE A 103 -6.94 -16.46 -5.90
C ILE A 103 -8.08 -16.20 -6.90
N THR A 104 -8.31 -14.94 -7.26
CA THR A 104 -9.37 -14.59 -8.23
C THR A 104 -9.07 -15.11 -9.64
N TRP A 105 -7.80 -15.18 -10.04
CA TRP A 105 -7.38 -15.80 -11.30
C TRP A 105 -7.66 -17.31 -11.31
N ILE A 106 -7.31 -18.01 -10.23
CA ILE A 106 -7.63 -19.44 -10.06
C ILE A 106 -9.14 -19.65 -10.12
N GLN A 107 -9.93 -18.89 -9.34
CA GLN A 107 -11.38 -19.02 -9.32
C GLN A 107 -12.03 -18.73 -10.69
N THR A 108 -11.52 -17.77 -11.45
CA THR A 108 -12.02 -17.52 -12.81
C THR A 108 -11.59 -18.61 -13.79
N ARG A 109 -10.38 -19.18 -13.65
CA ARG A 109 -9.89 -20.26 -14.53
C ARG A 109 -10.64 -21.58 -14.32
N PHE A 110 -10.99 -21.89 -13.08
CA PHE A 110 -11.76 -23.08 -12.72
C PHE A 110 -13.27 -22.85 -12.75
N GLY A 111 -13.75 -21.65 -13.12
CA GLY A 111 -15.18 -21.31 -13.14
C GLY A 111 -15.85 -21.42 -11.77
N ALA A 112 -15.13 -21.15 -10.69
CA ALA A 112 -15.62 -21.10 -9.31
C ALA A 112 -16.16 -19.72 -8.92
N MET A 113 -15.85 -18.69 -9.69
CA MET A 113 -16.25 -17.32 -9.38
C MET A 113 -17.75 -17.10 -9.65
N LEU A 114 -18.52 -16.91 -8.58
CA LEU A 114 -19.98 -16.71 -8.66
C LEU A 114 -20.38 -15.25 -8.95
N TYR A 115 -19.72 -14.27 -8.31
CA TYR A 115 -20.12 -12.87 -8.34
C TYR A 115 -18.99 -11.93 -8.80
N PRO A 116 -18.63 -11.93 -10.09
CA PRO A 116 -17.52 -11.11 -10.61
C PRO A 116 -17.75 -9.61 -10.44
N ALA A 117 -18.98 -9.12 -10.54
CA ALA A 117 -19.30 -7.71 -10.35
C ALA A 117 -19.07 -7.25 -8.90
N LEU A 118 -19.52 -8.05 -7.93
CA LEU A 118 -19.34 -7.75 -6.50
C LEU A 118 -17.86 -7.76 -6.10
N THR A 119 -17.07 -8.68 -6.65
CA THR A 119 -15.62 -8.69 -6.43
C THR A 119 -14.93 -7.44 -6.96
N LYS A 120 -15.37 -6.88 -8.11
CA LYS A 120 -14.85 -5.60 -8.62
C LYS A 120 -15.20 -4.45 -7.69
N ILE A 121 -16.42 -4.41 -7.16
CA ILE A 121 -16.85 -3.36 -6.22
C ILE A 121 -16.02 -3.43 -4.93
N LEU A 122 -15.89 -4.63 -4.33
CA LEU A 122 -15.09 -4.82 -3.11
C LEU A 122 -13.62 -4.51 -3.34
N PHE A 123 -13.07 -4.83 -4.52
CA PHE A 123 -11.74 -4.39 -4.91
C PHE A 123 -11.60 -2.87 -4.88
N TRP A 124 -12.55 -2.13 -5.47
CA TRP A 124 -12.48 -0.67 -5.51
C TRP A 124 -12.62 -0.03 -4.13
N VAL A 125 -13.53 -0.54 -3.29
CA VAL A 125 -13.67 -0.07 -1.90
C VAL A 125 -12.39 -0.30 -1.12
N LEU A 126 -11.81 -1.51 -1.23
CA LEU A 126 -10.53 -1.86 -0.60
C LEU A 126 -9.40 -0.95 -1.10
N HIS A 127 -9.25 -0.81 -2.42
CA HIS A 127 -8.18 -0.04 -3.05
C HIS A 127 -8.22 1.44 -2.65
N VAL A 128 -9.38 2.08 -2.73
CA VAL A 128 -9.53 3.50 -2.35
C VAL A 128 -9.24 3.70 -0.86
N ALA A 129 -9.75 2.82 0.01
CA ALA A 129 -9.48 2.91 1.45
C ALA A 129 -7.99 2.69 1.79
N LEU A 130 -7.29 1.84 1.03
CA LEU A 130 -5.84 1.65 1.17
C LEU A 130 -5.05 2.87 0.71
N VAL A 131 -5.42 3.48 -0.42
CA VAL A 131 -4.77 4.73 -0.89
C VAL A 131 -4.95 5.86 0.12
N GLY A 132 -6.13 5.97 0.74
CA GLY A 132 -6.41 6.95 1.80
C GLY A 132 -5.51 6.78 3.03
N SER A 133 -5.37 5.55 3.54
CA SER A 133 -4.51 5.27 4.70
C SER A 133 -3.01 5.41 4.42
N THR A 134 -2.58 5.07 3.19
CA THR A 134 -1.16 5.13 2.78
C THR A 134 -0.69 6.58 2.59
N SER A 135 -1.55 7.43 2.01
CA SER A 135 -1.26 8.86 1.82
C SER A 135 -1.04 9.58 3.15
N PHE A 136 -1.73 9.13 4.20
CA PHE A 136 -1.64 9.71 5.54
C PHE A 136 -0.26 9.51 6.21
N LYS A 137 0.28 8.28 6.15
CA LYS A 137 1.60 7.97 6.71
C LYS A 137 2.73 8.74 6.00
N GLY A 138 2.56 9.02 4.69
CA GLY A 138 3.50 9.82 3.90
C GLY A 138 3.56 11.29 4.33
N VAL A 139 2.41 11.93 4.57
CA VAL A 139 2.35 13.33 5.03
C VAL A 139 2.92 13.48 6.46
N LEU A 140 2.60 12.54 7.36
CA LEU A 140 3.17 12.52 8.73
C LEU A 140 4.70 12.43 8.74
N ALA A 141 5.25 11.61 7.85
CA ALA A 141 6.70 11.42 7.69
C ALA A 141 7.39 12.70 7.19
N PHE A 142 6.71 13.54 6.40
CA PHE A 142 7.27 14.79 5.87
C PHE A 142 7.28 15.93 6.91
N VAL A 143 6.27 16.00 7.77
CA VAL A 143 6.13 17.12 8.73
C VAL A 143 6.99 16.93 10.00
N LEU A 144 7.36 15.69 10.36
CA LEU A 144 8.06 15.40 11.62
C LEU A 144 9.31 14.52 11.40
N PRO A 145 10.46 15.09 11.01
CA PRO A 145 11.70 14.33 10.75
C PRO A 145 12.44 13.82 12.01
N LYS A 146 11.80 13.85 13.20
CA LYS A 146 12.46 13.50 14.47
C LYS A 146 11.98 12.13 15.00
N PRO A 147 12.84 11.35 15.69
CA PRO A 147 12.43 10.15 16.41
C PRO A 147 11.47 10.56 17.52
N ARG A 148 10.20 10.15 17.44
CA ARG A 148 9.19 10.49 18.45
C ARG A 148 8.62 9.24 19.07
N ARG A 149 8.50 9.24 20.41
CA ARG A 149 7.59 8.36 21.13
C ARG A 149 6.17 8.91 20.93
N TYR A 150 5.15 8.04 20.88
CA TYR A 150 3.77 8.31 20.43
C TYR A 150 3.01 9.49 21.10
N ILE A 151 3.59 10.17 22.10
CA ILE A 151 2.90 11.08 23.02
C ILE A 151 2.88 12.55 22.57
N ASP A 152 3.81 12.98 21.71
CA ASP A 152 3.96 14.42 21.36
C ASP A 152 3.51 14.75 19.92
N TYR A 153 2.22 14.54 19.63
CA TYR A 153 1.61 14.99 18.37
C TYR A 153 0.97 16.38 18.54
N PRO A 154 1.24 17.34 17.65
CA PRO A 154 0.52 18.61 17.63
C PRO A 154 -0.98 18.41 17.43
N GLU A 155 -1.82 19.25 18.05
CA GLU A 155 -3.30 19.18 17.95
C GLU A 155 -3.81 19.15 16.49
N PHE A 156 -3.13 19.82 15.55
CA PHE A 156 -3.53 19.82 14.15
C PHE A 156 -3.43 18.43 13.48
N MET A 157 -2.69 17.47 14.04
CA MET A 157 -2.57 16.11 13.52
C MET A 157 -3.73 15.19 13.94
N GLU A 158 -4.60 15.62 14.86
CA GLU A 158 -5.70 14.78 15.36
C GLU A 158 -6.75 14.45 14.28
N ILE A 159 -7.17 15.46 13.49
CA ILE A 159 -8.11 15.31 12.36
C ILE A 159 -7.61 14.23 11.38
N TYR A 160 -6.33 14.28 11.15
CA TYR A 160 -5.54 13.44 10.27
C TYR A 160 -5.49 11.99 10.76
N PHE A 161 -5.28 11.77 12.07
CA PHE A 161 -5.41 10.44 12.68
C PHE A 161 -6.83 9.89 12.58
N LEU A 162 -7.85 10.73 12.80
CA LEU A 162 -9.24 10.31 12.69
C LEU A 162 -9.58 9.83 11.28
N ILE A 163 -9.19 10.58 10.25
CA ILE A 163 -9.38 10.18 8.84
C ILE A 163 -8.69 8.83 8.55
N ASN A 164 -7.46 8.65 9.05
CA ASN A 164 -6.75 7.39 8.86
C ASN A 164 -7.40 6.22 9.60
N ALA A 165 -7.95 6.45 10.79
CA ALA A 165 -8.69 5.43 11.53
C ALA A 165 -9.93 4.97 10.75
N TRP A 166 -10.72 5.91 10.23
CA TRP A 166 -11.87 5.59 9.38
C TRP A 166 -11.48 4.84 8.11
N SER A 167 -10.44 5.30 7.40
CA SER A 167 -9.90 4.63 6.22
C SER A 167 -9.43 3.20 6.54
N GLY A 168 -8.79 3.02 7.70
CA GLY A 168 -8.36 1.72 8.22
C GLY A 168 -9.53 0.79 8.49
N LEU A 169 -10.60 1.25 9.14
CA LEU A 169 -11.81 0.45 9.40
C LEU A 169 -12.50 0.01 8.10
N VAL A 170 -12.65 0.94 7.15
CA VAL A 170 -13.25 0.61 5.83
C VAL A 170 -12.39 -0.40 5.08
N SER A 171 -11.07 -0.27 5.12
CA SER A 171 -10.17 -1.23 4.47
C SER A 171 -10.27 -2.63 5.06
N GLN A 172 -10.40 -2.76 6.38
CA GLN A 172 -10.57 -4.04 7.07
C GLN A 172 -11.93 -4.67 6.75
N ALA A 173 -13.00 -3.88 6.77
CA ALA A 173 -14.33 -4.35 6.41
C ALA A 173 -14.38 -4.86 4.96
N ALA A 174 -13.77 -4.13 4.03
CA ALA A 174 -13.68 -4.54 2.62
C ALA A 174 -12.85 -5.81 2.42
N LEU A 175 -11.75 -5.95 3.17
CA LEU A 175 -10.91 -7.16 3.16
C LEU A 175 -11.68 -8.39 3.64
N VAL A 176 -12.37 -8.29 4.78
CA VAL A 176 -13.17 -9.40 5.33
C VAL A 176 -14.32 -9.74 4.37
N GLY A 177 -15.02 -8.74 3.84
CA GLY A 177 -16.07 -8.94 2.85
C GLY A 177 -15.56 -9.66 1.59
N LEU A 178 -14.39 -9.27 1.09
CA LEU A 178 -13.74 -9.95 -0.05
C LEU A 178 -13.39 -11.40 0.28
N LEU A 179 -12.78 -11.66 1.43
CA LEU A 179 -12.44 -13.02 1.88
C LEU A 179 -13.68 -13.91 1.99
N CYS A 180 -14.73 -13.42 2.65
CA CYS A 180 -16.00 -14.14 2.76
C CYS A 180 -16.60 -14.47 1.39
N LEU A 181 -16.57 -13.52 0.45
CA LEU A 181 -17.08 -13.72 -0.90
C LEU A 181 -16.28 -14.79 -1.67
N LEU A 182 -14.95 -14.73 -1.58
CA LEU A 182 -14.07 -15.69 -2.24
C LEU A 182 -14.22 -17.09 -1.63
N LEU A 183 -14.30 -17.20 -0.31
CA LEU A 183 -14.55 -18.48 0.37
C LEU A 183 -15.92 -19.06 0.00
N TRP A 184 -16.97 -18.23 0.02
CA TRP A 184 -18.32 -18.63 -0.38
C TRP A 184 -18.36 -19.19 -1.80
N SER A 185 -17.69 -18.53 -2.74
CA SER A 185 -17.64 -18.98 -4.14
C SER A 185 -17.03 -20.39 -4.30
N VAL A 186 -16.04 -20.73 -3.47
CA VAL A 186 -15.39 -22.04 -3.48
C VAL A 186 -16.26 -23.08 -2.79
N THR A 187 -16.79 -22.77 -1.60
CA THR A 187 -17.61 -23.72 -0.82
C THR A 187 -18.93 -24.04 -1.54
N ALA A 188 -19.60 -23.05 -2.11
CA ALA A 188 -20.82 -23.26 -2.88
C ALA A 188 -20.59 -24.18 -4.09
N LYS A 189 -19.47 -24.00 -4.80
CA LYS A 189 -19.10 -24.89 -5.91
C LYS A 189 -18.75 -26.30 -5.44
N TRP A 190 -18.04 -26.42 -4.32
CA TRP A 190 -17.71 -27.72 -3.74
C TRP A 190 -18.97 -28.49 -3.33
N LEU A 191 -19.91 -27.84 -2.65
CA LEU A 191 -21.21 -28.39 -2.28
C LEU A 191 -22.04 -28.84 -3.50
N ALA A 192 -21.97 -28.09 -4.60
CA ALA A 192 -22.65 -28.44 -5.85
C ALA A 192 -22.04 -29.65 -6.57
N ARG A 193 -20.78 -30.01 -6.27
CA ARG A 193 -20.11 -31.20 -6.83
C ARG A 193 -20.38 -32.46 -6.00
N SER A 194 -20.72 -32.32 -4.71
CA SER A 194 -21.02 -33.44 -3.81
C SER A 194 -22.47 -33.92 -3.85
N ARG A 195 -23.33 -33.27 -4.64
CA ARG A 195 -24.70 -33.70 -4.95
C ARG A 195 -24.74 -34.24 -6.37
#